data_AF-A0ABD3XZ69-F1
#
_entry.id   AF-A0ABD3XZ69-F1
#
_cell.length_a   1.000
_cell.length_b   1.000
_cell.length_c   1.000
_cell.angle_alpha   90.00
_cell.angle_beta   90.00
_cell.angle_gamma   90.00
#
_symmetry.space_group_name_H-M   'P 1'
#
loop_
_entity.id
_entity.type
_entity.pdbx_description
1 polymer ?
#
loop_
_entity_poly.entity_id
_entity_poly.type
_entity_poly.pdbx_seq_one_letter_code
_entity_poly.pdbx_strand_id
1 'polypeptide(L)' 'MDRDLLAPRGTIVVDNALFFGQVYREIRDKNGEGMKMFNDNVSRDPRVTTVLVPLRDGIRLIRRKEAMLGKERAD' A
#
# COMPACT_ATOMS: atom_id res chain seq x y z
N MET A 1 -7.69 10.47 -3.03
CA MET A 1 -7.10 9.23 -2.50
C MET A 1 -7.73 8.89 -1.16
N ASP A 2 -7.74 9.83 -0.21
CA ASP A 2 -8.19 9.62 1.17
C ASP A 2 -9.36 10.53 1.59
N ARG A 3 -9.89 11.38 0.69
CA ARG A 3 -11.01 12.31 0.98
C ARG A 3 -10.77 13.16 2.23
N ASP A 4 -9.53 13.64 2.40
CA ASP A 4 -9.08 14.44 3.55
C ASP A 4 -9.24 13.74 4.92
N LEU A 5 -9.29 12.41 4.93
CA LEU A 5 -9.37 11.62 6.17
C LEU A 5 -8.00 11.44 6.84
N LEU A 6 -6.88 11.58 6.11
CA LEU A 6 -5.55 11.42 6.70
C LEU A 6 -4.94 12.77 7.04
N ALA A 7 -4.46 12.89 8.28
CA ALA A 7 -3.55 13.96 8.70
C ALA A 7 -2.38 14.11 7.70
N PRO A 8 -1.75 15.28 7.56
CA PRO A 8 -0.69 15.54 6.56
C PRO A 8 0.39 14.44 6.50
N ARG A 9 0.77 13.90 7.68
CA ARG A 9 1.77 12.83 7.86
C ARG A 9 1.16 11.46 8.17
N GLY A 10 -0.13 11.25 7.95
CA GLY A 10 -0.82 9.98 8.16
C GLY A 10 -0.23 8.84 7.31
N THR A 11 -0.40 7.62 7.80
CA THR A 11 0.01 6.39 7.11
C THR A 11 -1.20 5.48 7.05
N ILE A 12 -1.53 4.96 5.87
CA ILE A 12 -2.48 3.85 5.76
C ILE A 12 -1.69 2.56 5.98
N VAL A 13 -2.22 1.70 6.82
CA VAL A 13 -1.71 0.34 7.07
C VAL A 13 -2.77 -0.64 6.60
N VAL A 14 -2.38 -1.55 5.70
CA VAL A 14 -3.26 -2.60 5.17
C VAL A 14 -2.72 -3.94 5.63
N ASP A 15 -3.53 -4.67 6.39
CA ASP A 15 -3.26 -6.04 6.81
C ASP A 15 -3.64 -7.04 5.69
N ASN A 16 -3.10 -8.26 5.77
CA ASN A 16 -3.31 -9.35 4.81
C ASN A 16 -2.99 -8.98 3.35
N ALA A 17 -1.95 -8.17 3.14
CA ALA A 17 -1.58 -7.68 1.81
C ALA A 17 -1.09 -8.79 0.86
N LEU A 18 -0.64 -9.94 1.38
CA LEU A 18 -0.32 -11.14 0.60
C LEU A 18 -1.51 -12.08 0.41
N PHE A 19 -2.51 -11.99 1.29
CA PHE A 19 -3.76 -12.73 1.26
C PHE A 19 -3.55 -14.24 1.04
N PHE A 20 -2.84 -14.88 1.96
CA PHE A 20 -2.40 -16.28 1.91
C PHE A 20 -1.63 -16.63 0.62
N GLY A 21 -0.90 -15.67 0.08
CA GLY A 21 -0.15 -15.79 -1.17
C GLY A 21 -1.00 -15.78 -2.44
N GLN A 22 -2.33 -15.60 -2.35
CA GLN A 22 -3.25 -15.59 -3.50
C GLN A 22 -2.82 -14.59 -4.58
N VAL A 23 -2.24 -13.45 -4.18
CA VAL A 23 -1.78 -12.41 -5.11
C VAL A 23 -0.72 -12.90 -6.09
N TYR A 24 -0.02 -14.00 -5.78
CA TYR A 24 1.01 -14.61 -6.63
C TYR A 24 0.56 -15.88 -7.37
N ARG A 25 -0.61 -16.45 -7.05
CA ARG A 25 -1.11 -17.69 -7.69
C ARG A 25 -1.64 -17.41 -9.09
N GLU A 26 -1.51 -18.35 -10.03
CA GLU A 26 -2.09 -18.18 -11.38
C GLU A 26 -3.62 -18.18 -11.36
N ILE A 27 -4.20 -19.14 -10.64
CA ILE A 27 -5.64 -19.24 -10.41
C ILE A 27 -5.95 -18.62 -9.04
N ARG A 28 -6.82 -17.61 -9.03
CA ARG A 28 -7.22 -16.86 -7.84
C ARG A 28 -8.73 -16.90 -7.67
N ASP A 29 -9.19 -16.86 -6.43
CA ASP A 29 -10.58 -16.55 -6.14
C ASP A 29 -10.86 -15.03 -6.29
N LYS A 30 -12.13 -14.63 -6.14
CA LYS A 30 -12.54 -13.23 -6.28
C LYS A 30 -11.82 -12.29 -5.32
N ASN A 31 -11.52 -12.75 -4.10
CA ASN A 31 -10.85 -11.93 -3.10
C ASN A 31 -9.35 -11.81 -3.40
N GLY A 32 -8.72 -12.89 -3.86
CA GLY A 32 -7.33 -12.91 -4.32
C GLY A 32 -7.12 -11.99 -5.51
N GLU A 33 -8.04 -11.99 -6.48
CA GLU A 33 -8.00 -11.06 -7.62
C GLU A 33 -8.18 -9.61 -7.16
N GLY A 34 -9.16 -9.34 -6.28
CA GLY A 34 -9.37 -8.02 -5.71
C GLY A 34 -8.14 -7.49 -4.95
N MET A 35 -7.50 -8.32 -4.13
CA MET A 35 -6.29 -7.95 -3.41
C MET A 35 -5.11 -7.72 -4.37
N LYS A 36 -4.96 -8.54 -5.42
CA LYS A 36 -3.94 -8.30 -6.44
C LYS A 36 -4.14 -6.96 -7.14
N MET A 37 -5.36 -6.68 -7.60
CA MET A 37 -5.69 -5.41 -8.24
C MET A 37 -5.43 -4.22 -7.30
N PHE A 38 -5.81 -4.34 -6.03
CA PHE A 38 -5.50 -3.33 -5.01
C PHE A 38 -4.00 -3.09 -4.90
N ASN A 39 -3.20 -4.16 -4.75
CA ASN A 39 -1.76 -4.09 -4.62
C ASN A 39 -1.10 -3.44 -5.84
N ASP A 40 -1.52 -3.84 -7.04
CA ASP A 40 -0.99 -3.31 -8.30
C ASP A 40 -1.34 -1.83 -8.48
N ASN A 41 -2.58 -1.45 -8.15
CA ASN A 41 -3.05 -0.06 -8.24
C ASN A 41 -2.28 0.86 -7.28
N VAL A 42 -2.14 0.47 -6.01
CA VAL A 42 -1.40 1.26 -5.02
C VAL A 42 0.07 1.36 -5.37
N SER A 43 0.68 0.28 -5.87
CA SER A 43 2.11 0.28 -6.24
C SER A 43 2.41 1.17 -7.45
N ARG A 44 1.41 1.43 -8.30
CA ARG A 44 1.52 2.28 -9.49
C ARG A 44 1.04 3.72 -9.27
N ASP A 45 0.42 4.03 -8.13
CA ASP A 45 -0.12 5.37 -7.86
C ASP A 45 1.03 6.36 -7.54
N PRO A 46 1.29 7.37 -8.39
CA PRO A 46 2.42 8.26 -8.23
C PRO A 46 2.31 9.19 -7.02
N ARG A 47 1.12 9.32 -6.43
CA ARG A 47 0.86 10.19 -5.27
C ARG A 47 1.40 9.61 -3.97
N VAL A 48 1.73 8.32 -3.96
CA VAL A 48 2.15 7.60 -2.75
C VAL A 48 3.47 6.88 -2.90
N THR A 49 4.10 6.68 -1.75
CA THR A 49 5.17 5.71 -1.56
C THR A 49 4.61 4.56 -0.76
N THR A 50 4.92 3.34 -1.18
CA THR A 50 4.46 2.13 -0.51
C THR A 50 5.62 1.17 -0.23
N VAL A 51 5.51 0.44 0.88
CA VAL A 51 6.37 -0.68 1.24
C VAL A 51 5.48 -1.85 1.63
N LEU A 52 5.82 -3.03 1.13
CA LEU A 52 5.27 -4.29 1.61
C LEU A 52 6.27 -4.91 2.60
N VAL A 53 5.85 -5.10 3.84
CA VAL A 53 6.63 -5.78 4.87
C VAL A 53 6.17 -7.25 4.91
N PRO A 54 7.07 -8.24 4.68
CA PRO A 54 6.72 -9.66 4.67
C PRO A 54 6.60 -10.23 6.09
N LEU A 55 5.82 -9.56 6.95
CA LEU A 55 5.47 -10.04 8.27
C LEU A 55 4.08 -10.69 8.20
N ARG A 56 3.93 -11.91 8.76
CA ARG A 56 2.69 -12.69 8.71
C ARG A 56 2.17 -12.81 7.28
N ASP A 57 0.96 -12.36 7.02
CA ASP A 57 0.30 -12.40 5.71
C ASP A 57 0.51 -11.09 4.92
N GLY A 58 1.59 -10.37 5.22
CA GLY A 58 1.98 -9.12 4.58
C GLY A 58 1.28 -7.90 5.16
N ILE A 59 2.08 -6.91 5.54
CA ILE A 59 1.59 -5.59 5.95
C ILE A 59 2.04 -4.58 4.89
N ARG A 60 1.10 -3.90 4.25
CA ARG A 60 1.42 -2.81 3.31
C ARG A 60 1.27 -1.46 4.00
N LEU A 61 2.35 -0.70 3.98
CA LEU A 61 2.40 0.69 4.41
C LEU A 61 2.25 1.60 3.20
N ILE A 62 1.40 2.61 3.29
CA ILE A 62 1.13 3.56 2.21
C ILE A 62 1.15 4.97 2.78
N ARG A 63 1.91 5.87 2.14
CA ARG A 63 2.05 7.26 2.57
C ARG A 63 2.12 8.20 1.39
N ARG A 64 1.55 9.40 1.52
CA ARG A 64 1.69 10.46 0.51
C ARG A 64 3.16 10.80 0.29
N LYS A 65 3.55 10.94 -0.98
CA LYS A 65 4.93 11.24 -1.37
C LYS A 65 5.35 12.63 -0.88
N GLU A 66 4.46 13.61 -0.95
CA GLU A 66 4.67 14.98 -0.44
C GLU A 66 5.07 15.02 1.05
N ALA A 67 4.48 14.14 1.87
CA ALA A 67 4.80 14.04 3.29
C ALA A 67 6.21 13.49 3.57
N MET A 68 6.86 12.90 2.57
CA MET A 68 8.25 12.45 2.63
C MET A 68 9.24 13.50 2.11
N LEU A 69 8.87 14.23 1.05
CA LEU A 69 9.70 15.27 0.44
C LEU A 69 9.95 16.47 1.37
N GLY A 70 9.06 16.72 2.33
CA GLY A 70 9.26 17.73 3.37
C GLY A 70 10.43 17.44 4.34
N LYS A 71 11.07 16.26 4.26
CA LYS A 71 12.30 15.95 5.02
C LYS A 71 13.60 16.33 4.30
N GLU A 72 13.62 16.38 2.96
CA GLU A 72 14.87 16.60 2.20
C GLU A 72 15.29 18.07 2.08
N ARG A 73 14.44 19.02 2.53
CA ARG A 73 14.74 20.47 2.48
C ARG A 73 15.20 21.05 3.82
N ALA A 74 15.47 20.21 4.79
CA ALA A 74 15.84 20.61 6.15
C ALA A 74 17.12 19.88 6.60
N ASP A 75 18.12 19.82 5.71
CA ASP A 75 19.52 19.48 6.01
C ASP A 75 20.42 20.56 5.36
#